data_AF-A0ABD5Y676-F1
#
_entry.id   AF-A0ABD5Y676-F1
#
_cell.length_a   1.000
_cell.length_b   1.000
_cell.length_c   1.000
_cell.angle_alpha   90.00
_cell.angle_beta   90.00
_cell.angle_gamma   90.00
#
_symmetry.space_group_name_H-M   'P 1'
#
loop_
_entity.id
_entity.type
_entity.pdbx_description
1 polymer ?
#
loop_
_entity_poly.entity_id
_entity_poly.type
_entity_poly.pdbx_seq_one_letter_code
_entity_poly.pdbx_strand_id
1 'polypeptide(L)'
;MSVLDLLNQEATHAFAGLTSADGAAYPDAVSPETGCLDPNPRSLKDVLSVLPQASSGELWATNEFVGVDGTIDIEALRNVDGLDIDTLETATGQSLSEIATDASSDPLVRVRDHQDIVDERRKALCALGFDVKFRWQIASDRYSIINPQEAYLPIVGALQQRGEAGAFGWASYRDWGGLLKMFVVCPGLEHTVTASEDSEIEEDADGVTPVSRAHESDLVVYGGFETGYDFRGTQTLWAKPILYFPETETIVPDTGKRYTRRHYGRATDADHERANDRVPINEWWKAIYDDIADRLVKVDLAIRRTRAIAYDFGELPFDAATCYRYWGVANRYAEAAADRATTLASPSSRPTVYNLQLSLLIALLDEYEGSWASNTHQEYLEVAGELLRKPAMMIQLAMKEHDRQTDEPEERVLPASQQTLSDALEDVIDIPGIEVDTEANLTDGAAQRLHDRVQHRLDDIEGSS
;
A
#
# COMPACT_ATOMS: atom_id res chain seq x y z
N MET A 1 -5.57 -23.98 4.63
CA MET A 1 -6.47 -23.32 3.66
C MET A 1 -7.89 -23.87 3.78
N SER A 2 -8.89 -23.02 3.94
CA SER A 2 -10.31 -23.39 3.88
C SER A 2 -10.86 -23.16 2.47
N VAL A 3 -11.80 -24.00 2.01
CA VAL A 3 -12.53 -23.74 0.75
C VAL A 3 -13.28 -22.41 0.79
N LEU A 4 -13.74 -22.00 1.98
CA LEU A 4 -14.41 -20.71 2.18
C LEU A 4 -13.53 -19.52 1.78
N ASP A 5 -12.22 -19.62 1.96
CA ASP A 5 -11.28 -18.56 1.56
C ASP A 5 -11.26 -18.33 0.04
N LEU A 6 -11.63 -19.35 -0.75
CA LEU A 6 -11.71 -19.23 -2.20
C LEU A 6 -13.02 -18.60 -2.67
N LEU A 7 -14.07 -18.64 -1.84
CA LEU A 7 -15.40 -18.11 -2.17
C LEU A 7 -15.49 -16.60 -1.93
N ASN A 8 -14.76 -16.10 -0.93
CA ASN A 8 -14.82 -14.70 -0.55
C ASN A 8 -14.23 -13.79 -1.64
N GLN A 9 -15.02 -12.79 -2.05
CA GLN A 9 -14.56 -11.74 -2.97
C GLN A 9 -13.45 -10.90 -2.34
N GLU A 10 -13.55 -10.66 -1.04
CA GLU A 10 -12.63 -9.87 -0.25
C GLU A 10 -12.46 -10.51 1.14
N ALA A 11 -11.22 -10.57 1.61
CA ALA A 11 -10.87 -11.10 2.92
C ALA A 11 -9.55 -10.51 3.40
N THR A 12 -9.42 -10.33 4.71
CA THR A 12 -8.12 -10.07 5.36
C THR A 12 -7.80 -11.28 6.23
N HIS A 13 -6.56 -11.76 6.14
CA HIS A 13 -6.06 -12.87 6.95
C HIS A 13 -4.79 -12.44 7.66
N ALA A 14 -4.84 -12.44 8.99
CA ALA A 14 -3.65 -12.30 9.81
C ALA A 14 -2.80 -13.57 9.77
N PHE A 15 -1.49 -13.40 9.90
CA PHE A 15 -0.55 -14.50 10.08
C PHE A 15 0.48 -14.19 11.16
N ALA A 16 0.93 -15.26 11.81
CA ALA A 16 2.09 -15.27 12.69
C ALA A 16 2.84 -16.59 12.45
N GLY A 17 4.15 -16.46 12.27
CA GLY A 17 5.00 -17.57 11.86
C GLY A 17 4.98 -17.84 10.35
N LEU A 18 6.06 -18.42 9.86
CA LEU A 18 6.26 -18.65 8.42
C LEU A 18 5.52 -19.91 7.93
N THR A 19 5.48 -20.93 8.78
CA THR A 19 4.88 -22.25 8.54
C THR A 19 4.10 -22.71 9.77
N SER A 20 3.20 -23.69 9.59
CA SER A 20 2.41 -24.22 10.71
C SER A 20 3.26 -24.88 11.82
N ALA A 21 4.55 -25.12 11.58
CA ALA A 21 5.48 -25.69 12.56
C ALA A 21 6.08 -24.65 13.52
N ASP A 22 6.05 -23.36 13.15
CA ASP A 22 6.73 -22.29 13.90
C ASP A 22 5.96 -21.87 15.17
N GLY A 23 4.70 -22.30 15.30
CA GLY A 23 3.80 -21.85 16.36
C GLY A 23 3.22 -20.47 16.03
N ALA A 24 1.90 -20.34 16.13
CA ALA A 24 1.19 -19.11 15.82
C ALA A 24 1.20 -18.18 17.05
N ALA A 25 2.32 -17.50 17.29
CA ALA A 25 2.47 -16.54 18.40
C ALA A 25 3.05 -15.22 17.91
N TYR A 26 2.45 -14.12 18.38
CA TYR A 26 3.00 -12.77 18.20
C TYR A 26 4.09 -12.50 19.25
N PRO A 27 4.99 -11.53 19.00
CA PRO A 27 5.88 -11.02 20.04
C PRO A 27 5.09 -10.49 21.25
N ASP A 28 5.64 -10.60 22.46
CA ASP A 28 4.98 -10.18 23.72
C ASP A 28 4.55 -8.70 23.71
N ALA A 29 5.23 -7.85 22.94
CA ALA A 29 4.93 -6.43 22.79
C ALA A 29 3.74 -6.13 21.87
N VAL A 30 3.14 -7.14 21.25
CA VAL A 30 2.06 -7.00 20.26
C VAL A 30 0.77 -7.61 20.81
N SER A 31 -0.30 -6.82 20.87
CA SER A 31 -1.62 -7.34 21.21
C SER A 31 -2.36 -7.80 19.95
N PRO A 32 -2.91 -9.02 19.91
CA PRO A 32 -3.66 -9.49 18.75
C PRO A 32 -5.11 -8.98 18.70
N GLU A 33 -5.56 -8.21 19.69
CA GLU A 33 -6.96 -7.85 19.88
C GLU A 33 -7.42 -6.64 19.06
N THR A 34 -6.49 -5.95 18.39
CA THR A 34 -6.77 -4.70 17.67
C THR A 34 -6.46 -4.77 16.18
N GLY A 35 -7.34 -4.14 15.39
CA GLY A 35 -7.14 -3.90 13.97
C GLY A 35 -7.13 -5.15 13.08
N CYS A 36 -6.03 -5.34 12.34
CA CYS A 36 -5.87 -6.38 11.30
C CYS A 36 -5.24 -7.70 11.81
N LEU A 37 -4.94 -7.79 13.10
CA LEU A 37 -4.41 -9.00 13.74
C LEU A 37 -5.56 -9.92 14.17
N ASP A 38 -5.24 -11.19 14.44
CA ASP A 38 -6.21 -12.20 14.85
C ASP A 38 -5.59 -13.02 15.99
N PRO A 39 -6.29 -13.26 17.11
CA PRO A 39 -5.78 -14.09 18.21
C PRO A 39 -5.50 -15.54 17.80
N ASN A 40 -6.03 -16.00 16.66
CA ASN A 40 -5.78 -17.30 16.08
C ASN A 40 -5.19 -17.17 14.66
N PRO A 41 -3.98 -16.62 14.51
CA PRO A 41 -3.45 -16.30 13.21
C PRO A 41 -3.02 -17.58 12.47
N ARG A 42 -3.01 -17.50 11.14
CA ARG A 42 -2.54 -18.58 10.26
C ARG A 42 -1.01 -18.50 10.10
N SER A 43 -0.40 -19.50 9.48
CA SER A 43 0.98 -19.31 8.99
C SER A 43 1.00 -18.46 7.73
N LEU A 44 2.11 -17.74 7.46
CA LEU A 44 2.28 -16.99 6.21
C LEU A 44 2.07 -17.90 4.99
N LYS A 45 2.62 -19.11 5.00
CA LYS A 45 2.44 -20.08 3.93
C LYS A 45 0.96 -20.45 3.69
N ASP A 46 0.18 -20.59 4.77
CA ASP A 46 -1.26 -20.86 4.66
C ASP A 46 -2.02 -19.68 4.07
N VAL A 47 -1.68 -18.46 4.46
CA VAL A 47 -2.25 -17.22 3.91
C VAL A 47 -1.94 -17.12 2.41
N LEU A 48 -0.69 -17.31 2.00
CA LEU A 48 -0.28 -17.27 0.59
C LEU A 48 -0.94 -18.36 -0.27
N SER A 49 -1.38 -19.48 0.30
CA SER A 49 -2.07 -20.54 -0.45
C SER A 49 -3.47 -20.11 -0.97
N VAL A 50 -4.03 -19.02 -0.45
CA VAL A 50 -5.30 -18.44 -0.91
C VAL A 50 -5.15 -17.73 -2.27
N LEU A 51 -3.95 -17.21 -2.55
CA LEU A 51 -3.66 -16.49 -3.79
C LEU A 51 -3.98 -17.31 -5.04
N PRO A 52 -4.37 -16.70 -6.16
CA PRO A 52 -4.65 -17.43 -7.39
C PRO A 52 -3.48 -18.29 -7.85
N GLN A 53 -3.77 -19.52 -8.27
CA GLN A 53 -2.86 -20.28 -9.12
C GLN A 53 -3.14 -19.91 -10.57
N ALA A 54 -2.61 -18.75 -10.94
CA ALA A 54 -2.86 -18.13 -12.22
C ALA A 54 -2.28 -18.96 -13.38
N SER A 55 -3.11 -19.22 -14.38
CA SER A 55 -2.76 -19.86 -15.66
C SER A 55 -3.27 -19.04 -16.83
N SER A 56 -2.71 -19.23 -18.03
CA SER A 56 -3.22 -18.56 -19.23
C SER A 56 -4.53 -19.19 -19.69
N GLY A 57 -5.55 -18.37 -19.88
CA GLY A 57 -6.81 -18.74 -20.51
C GLY A 57 -6.90 -18.27 -21.96
N GLU A 58 -8.02 -18.59 -22.61
CA GLU A 58 -8.36 -18.08 -23.94
C GLU A 58 -9.61 -17.21 -23.84
N LEU A 59 -9.50 -15.99 -24.37
CA LEU A 59 -10.63 -15.07 -24.49
C LEU A 59 -11.32 -15.26 -25.84
N TRP A 60 -12.62 -15.48 -25.80
CA TRP A 60 -13.49 -15.63 -26.96
C TRP A 60 -14.57 -14.56 -26.92
N ALA A 61 -14.81 -13.91 -28.06
CA ALA A 61 -15.92 -12.99 -28.30
C ALA A 61 -16.97 -13.70 -29.16
N THR A 62 -18.24 -13.48 -28.84
CA THR A 62 -19.35 -13.98 -29.66
C THR A 62 -19.51 -13.10 -30.88
N ASN A 63 -19.52 -13.69 -32.07
CA ASN A 63 -19.93 -13.03 -33.29
C ASN A 63 -21.44 -13.22 -33.48
N GLU A 64 -22.23 -12.21 -33.14
CA GLU A 64 -23.70 -12.29 -33.15
C GLU A 64 -24.31 -12.45 -34.55
N PHE A 65 -23.54 -12.18 -35.61
CA PHE A 65 -23.97 -12.38 -36.99
C PHE A 65 -23.78 -13.82 -37.50
N VAL A 66 -23.23 -14.72 -36.66
CA VAL A 66 -22.96 -16.11 -37.02
C VAL A 66 -23.67 -17.04 -36.04
N GLY A 67 -24.56 -17.88 -36.55
CA GLY A 67 -25.25 -18.91 -35.81
C GLY A 67 -24.30 -19.98 -35.27
N VAL A 68 -24.77 -20.77 -34.29
CA VAL A 68 -23.98 -21.87 -33.69
C VAL A 68 -23.58 -22.93 -34.72
N ASP A 69 -24.32 -23.04 -35.81
CA ASP A 69 -24.08 -23.91 -36.96
C ASP A 69 -23.13 -23.30 -38.01
N GLY A 70 -22.63 -22.08 -37.80
CA GLY A 70 -21.78 -21.34 -38.73
C GLY A 70 -22.55 -20.55 -39.77
N THR A 71 -23.89 -20.56 -39.74
CA THR A 71 -24.72 -19.84 -40.70
C THR A 71 -24.65 -18.33 -40.44
N ILE A 72 -24.37 -17.54 -41.48
CA ILE A 72 -24.31 -16.08 -41.38
C ILE A 72 -25.72 -15.48 -41.53
N ASP A 73 -26.10 -14.59 -40.61
CA ASP A 73 -27.35 -13.83 -40.66
C ASP A 73 -27.20 -12.62 -41.59
N ILE A 74 -27.57 -12.82 -42.85
CA ILE A 74 -27.50 -11.82 -43.92
C ILE A 74 -28.44 -10.64 -43.63
N GLU A 75 -29.61 -10.89 -43.03
CA GLU A 75 -30.58 -9.82 -42.72
C GLU A 75 -30.03 -8.92 -41.60
N ALA A 76 -29.46 -9.50 -40.55
CA ALA A 76 -28.81 -8.74 -39.49
C ALA A 76 -27.65 -7.90 -40.02
N LEU A 77 -26.80 -8.46 -40.90
CA LEU A 77 -25.68 -7.72 -41.50
C LEU A 77 -26.12 -6.51 -42.33
N ARG A 78 -27.23 -6.61 -43.08
CA ARG A 78 -27.78 -5.48 -43.86
C ARG A 78 -28.28 -4.33 -42.99
N ASN A 79 -28.57 -4.60 -41.72
CA ASN A 79 -29.08 -3.61 -40.77
C ASN A 79 -27.99 -3.02 -39.86
N VAL A 80 -26.71 -3.36 -40.08
CA VAL A 80 -25.60 -2.79 -39.31
C VAL A 80 -25.32 -1.36 -39.75
N ASP A 81 -25.52 -0.41 -38.83
CA ASP A 81 -25.24 0.99 -39.09
C ASP A 81 -23.77 1.22 -39.46
N GLY A 82 -23.55 2.04 -40.49
CA GLY A 82 -22.21 2.32 -41.02
C GLY A 82 -21.56 1.24 -41.89
N LEU A 83 -22.19 0.07 -42.08
CA LEU A 83 -21.73 -0.96 -43.02
C LEU A 83 -22.46 -0.85 -44.37
N ASP A 84 -21.78 -0.28 -45.38
CA ASP A 84 -22.35 -0.13 -46.74
C ASP A 84 -22.20 -1.44 -47.55
N ILE A 85 -23.27 -2.25 -47.50
CA ILE A 85 -23.35 -3.53 -48.22
C ILE A 85 -23.32 -3.35 -49.74
N ASP A 86 -23.95 -2.30 -50.28
CA ASP A 86 -24.02 -2.09 -51.73
C ASP A 86 -22.63 -1.76 -52.29
N THR A 87 -21.86 -0.96 -51.56
CA THR A 87 -20.45 -0.68 -51.87
C THR A 87 -19.60 -1.95 -51.73
N LEU A 88 -19.84 -2.78 -50.70
CA LEU A 88 -19.14 -4.06 -50.51
C LEU A 88 -19.38 -5.03 -51.68
N GLU A 89 -20.64 -5.26 -52.05
CA GLU A 89 -21.02 -6.15 -53.17
C GLU A 89 -20.46 -5.63 -54.50
N THR A 90 -20.47 -4.32 -54.72
CA THR A 90 -19.88 -3.69 -55.91
C THR A 90 -18.37 -3.88 -55.97
N ALA A 91 -17.68 -3.77 -54.82
CA ALA A 91 -16.22 -3.88 -54.75
C ALA A 91 -15.72 -5.33 -54.91
N THR A 92 -16.46 -6.31 -54.39
CA THR A 92 -16.10 -7.73 -54.48
C THR A 92 -16.62 -8.38 -55.76
N GLY A 93 -17.65 -7.80 -56.39
CA GLY A 93 -18.35 -8.40 -57.53
C GLY A 93 -19.19 -9.63 -57.17
N GLN A 94 -19.42 -9.86 -55.87
CA GLN A 94 -20.21 -10.95 -55.32
C GLN A 94 -21.36 -10.37 -54.49
N SER A 95 -22.54 -10.99 -54.55
CA SER A 95 -23.63 -10.66 -53.62
C SER A 95 -23.26 -11.05 -52.18
N LEU A 96 -23.85 -10.38 -51.18
CA LEU A 96 -23.64 -10.70 -49.77
C LEU A 96 -23.98 -12.17 -49.44
N SER A 97 -24.93 -12.76 -50.17
CA SER A 97 -25.30 -14.17 -50.03
C SER A 97 -24.21 -15.11 -50.54
N GLU A 98 -23.55 -14.76 -51.64
CA GLU A 98 -22.41 -15.52 -52.18
C GLU A 98 -21.21 -15.39 -51.26
N ILE A 99 -20.90 -14.17 -50.79
CA ILE A 99 -19.83 -13.92 -49.79
C ILE A 99 -20.07 -14.74 -48.53
N ALA A 100 -21.31 -14.74 -48.02
CA ALA A 100 -21.67 -15.49 -46.82
C ALA A 100 -21.58 -17.01 -47.01
N THR A 101 -21.92 -17.52 -48.20
CA THR A 101 -21.82 -18.96 -48.51
C THR A 101 -20.38 -19.42 -48.63
N ASP A 102 -19.51 -18.57 -49.18
CA ASP A 102 -18.08 -18.86 -49.35
C ASP A 102 -17.27 -18.62 -48.06
N ALA A 103 -17.81 -17.84 -47.11
CA ALA A 103 -17.15 -17.52 -45.86
C ALA A 103 -17.16 -18.69 -44.86
N SER A 104 -15.99 -19.03 -44.34
CA SER A 104 -15.84 -19.91 -43.17
C SER A 104 -15.70 -19.05 -41.91
N SER A 105 -16.83 -18.66 -41.31
CA SER A 105 -16.86 -17.82 -40.11
C SER A 105 -17.20 -18.64 -38.87
N ASP A 106 -16.47 -18.41 -37.77
CA ASP A 106 -16.75 -19.02 -36.47
C ASP A 106 -17.67 -18.11 -35.63
N PRO A 107 -18.68 -18.67 -34.94
CA PRO A 107 -19.52 -17.91 -34.00
C PRO A 107 -18.75 -17.45 -32.75
N LEU A 108 -17.60 -18.06 -32.47
CA LEU A 108 -16.68 -17.67 -31.41
C LEU A 108 -15.36 -17.23 -32.02
N VAL A 109 -15.04 -15.94 -31.88
CA VAL A 109 -13.81 -15.35 -32.40
C VAL A 109 -12.83 -15.18 -31.26
N ARG A 110 -11.63 -15.75 -31.41
CA ARG A 110 -10.57 -15.59 -30.41
C ARG A 110 -10.07 -14.15 -30.38
N VAL A 111 -10.07 -13.55 -29.20
CA VAL A 111 -9.47 -12.24 -28.94
C VAL A 111 -7.97 -12.44 -28.74
N ARG A 112 -7.14 -11.79 -29.57
CA ARG A 112 -5.69 -12.03 -29.64
C ARG A 112 -4.83 -10.97 -28.96
N ASP A 113 -5.38 -9.79 -28.71
CA ASP A 113 -4.72 -8.63 -28.11
C ASP A 113 -4.83 -8.59 -26.58
N HIS A 114 -5.52 -9.57 -25.99
CA HIS A 114 -5.71 -9.72 -24.55
C HIS A 114 -5.16 -11.07 -24.07
N GLN A 115 -4.68 -11.09 -22.84
CA GLN A 115 -4.38 -12.32 -22.12
C GLN A 115 -5.37 -12.53 -20.99
N ASP A 116 -5.96 -13.73 -20.97
CA ASP A 116 -6.79 -14.19 -19.88
C ASP A 116 -5.93 -14.87 -18.81
N ILE A 117 -6.20 -14.52 -17.55
CA ILE A 117 -5.62 -15.14 -16.36
C ILE A 117 -6.72 -15.91 -15.66
N VAL A 118 -6.50 -17.21 -15.41
CA VAL A 118 -7.52 -18.11 -14.86
C VAL A 118 -6.99 -18.81 -13.60
N ASP A 119 -7.79 -18.80 -12.52
CA ASP A 119 -7.60 -19.66 -11.36
C ASP A 119 -8.50 -20.90 -11.50
N GLU A 120 -7.89 -22.04 -11.85
CA GLU A 120 -8.63 -23.29 -12.10
C GLU A 120 -9.42 -23.77 -10.87
N ARG A 121 -8.99 -23.45 -9.64
CA ARG A 121 -9.72 -23.83 -8.42
C ARG A 121 -11.05 -23.09 -8.33
N ARG A 122 -11.06 -21.79 -8.60
CA ARG A 122 -12.29 -20.98 -8.61
C ARG A 122 -13.15 -21.26 -9.82
N LYS A 123 -12.55 -21.61 -10.96
CA LYS A 123 -13.29 -22.08 -12.13
C LYS A 123 -14.04 -23.38 -11.84
N ALA A 124 -13.42 -24.31 -11.11
CA ALA A 124 -14.09 -25.53 -10.63
C ALA A 124 -15.24 -25.21 -9.66
N LEU A 125 -15.06 -24.26 -8.74
CA LEU A 125 -16.14 -23.78 -7.85
C LEU A 125 -17.29 -23.13 -8.65
N CYS A 126 -16.97 -22.29 -9.64
CA CYS A 126 -17.98 -21.70 -10.52
C CYS A 126 -18.77 -22.79 -11.29
N ALA A 127 -18.11 -23.85 -11.76
CA ALA A 127 -18.77 -24.99 -12.40
C ALA A 127 -19.73 -25.75 -11.47
N LEU A 128 -19.51 -25.66 -10.15
CA LEU A 128 -20.41 -26.19 -9.12
C LEU A 128 -21.54 -25.23 -8.72
N GLY A 129 -21.65 -24.07 -9.37
CA GLY A 129 -22.69 -23.08 -9.14
C GLY A 129 -22.38 -22.04 -8.06
N PHE A 130 -21.14 -21.98 -7.56
CA PHE A 130 -20.73 -20.90 -6.65
C PHE A 130 -20.53 -19.60 -7.42
N ASP A 131 -20.98 -18.48 -6.84
CA ASP A 131 -20.79 -17.14 -7.37
C ASP A 131 -19.37 -16.65 -7.07
N VAL A 132 -18.43 -17.02 -7.93
CA VAL A 132 -17.01 -16.65 -7.81
C VAL A 132 -16.45 -16.19 -9.14
N LYS A 133 -15.69 -15.09 -9.11
CA LYS A 133 -14.83 -14.73 -10.22
C LYS A 133 -13.62 -15.65 -10.23
N PHE A 134 -13.29 -16.18 -11.40
CA PHE A 134 -12.14 -17.06 -11.60
C PHE A 134 -11.21 -16.59 -12.71
N ARG A 135 -11.54 -15.48 -13.38
CA ARG A 135 -10.85 -14.96 -14.55
C ARG A 135 -10.56 -13.47 -14.43
N TRP A 136 -9.39 -13.05 -14.88
CA TRP A 136 -8.97 -11.65 -15.02
C TRP A 136 -8.40 -11.44 -16.43
N GLN A 137 -8.53 -10.22 -16.96
CA GLN A 137 -8.15 -9.90 -18.33
C GLN A 137 -7.10 -8.80 -18.32
N ILE A 138 -6.09 -8.91 -19.18
CA ILE A 138 -5.06 -7.89 -19.36
C ILE A 138 -5.00 -7.53 -20.84
N ALA A 139 -5.05 -6.22 -21.12
CA ALA A 139 -4.96 -5.65 -22.46
C ALA A 139 -3.52 -5.70 -23.00
N SER A 140 -2.96 -6.89 -23.14
CA SER A 140 -1.68 -7.14 -23.82
C SER A 140 -1.51 -8.62 -24.16
N ASP A 141 -1.00 -8.89 -25.36
CA ASP A 141 -0.53 -10.20 -25.82
C ASP A 141 0.91 -10.53 -25.38
N ARG A 142 1.63 -9.54 -24.83
CA ARG A 142 3.02 -9.66 -24.34
C ARG A 142 3.13 -9.85 -22.83
N TYR A 143 2.01 -9.85 -22.12
CA TYR A 143 2.02 -10.09 -20.69
C TYR A 143 2.57 -11.50 -20.41
N SER A 144 3.31 -11.65 -19.33
CA SER A 144 3.74 -12.96 -18.85
C SER A 144 3.27 -13.11 -17.43
N ILE A 145 2.31 -14.02 -17.23
CA ILE A 145 1.71 -14.28 -15.92
C ILE A 145 2.82 -14.67 -14.95
N ILE A 146 3.05 -13.83 -13.96
CA ILE A 146 3.76 -14.26 -12.76
C ILE A 146 2.70 -14.83 -11.86
N ASN A 147 2.71 -16.15 -11.68
CA ASN A 147 1.78 -16.80 -10.79
C ASN A 147 1.96 -16.23 -9.37
N PRO A 148 0.92 -15.62 -8.75
CA PRO A 148 1.05 -14.98 -7.45
C PRO A 148 1.60 -15.91 -6.37
N GLN A 149 1.15 -17.17 -6.33
CA GLN A 149 1.70 -18.12 -5.37
C GLN A 149 3.20 -18.36 -5.60
N GLU A 150 3.62 -18.57 -6.83
CA GLU A 150 5.03 -18.80 -7.16
C GLU A 150 5.90 -17.57 -6.87
N ALA A 151 5.35 -16.36 -6.98
CA ALA A 151 6.06 -15.13 -6.65
C ALA A 151 6.22 -14.90 -5.15
N TYR A 152 5.17 -15.18 -4.38
CA TYR A 152 5.13 -14.83 -2.95
C TYR A 152 5.61 -15.96 -2.02
N LEU A 153 5.39 -17.23 -2.36
CA LEU A 153 5.91 -18.36 -1.56
C LEU A 153 7.43 -18.28 -1.28
N PRO A 154 8.28 -17.82 -2.22
CA PRO A 154 9.67 -17.43 -1.97
C PRO A 154 9.97 -16.63 -0.70
N ILE A 155 9.05 -15.77 -0.24
CA ILE A 155 9.22 -14.96 0.98
C ILE A 155 9.48 -15.86 2.18
N VAL A 156 8.74 -16.98 2.30
CA VAL A 156 8.91 -17.95 3.40
C VAL A 156 10.36 -18.41 3.48
N GLY A 157 10.95 -18.83 2.34
CA GLY A 157 12.34 -19.28 2.29
C GLY A 157 13.34 -18.15 2.53
N ALA A 158 13.05 -16.93 2.06
CA ALA A 158 13.91 -15.76 2.28
C ALA A 158 14.00 -15.40 3.76
N LEU A 159 12.86 -15.37 4.46
CA LEU A 159 12.74 -15.08 5.89
C LEU A 159 13.30 -16.21 6.76
N GLN A 160 13.05 -17.48 6.42
CA GLN A 160 13.64 -18.62 7.13
C GLN A 160 15.18 -18.56 7.13
N GLN A 161 15.79 -18.18 6.02
CA GLN A 161 17.25 -18.06 5.91
C GLN A 161 17.84 -16.93 6.75
N ARG A 162 17.01 -15.98 7.21
CA ARG A 162 17.38 -14.88 8.10
C ARG A 162 17.00 -15.12 9.56
N GLY A 163 16.44 -16.29 9.87
CA GLY A 163 16.00 -16.60 11.23
C GLY A 163 14.68 -15.93 11.63
N GLU A 164 13.91 -15.39 10.68
CA GLU A 164 12.66 -14.68 10.93
C GLU A 164 11.45 -15.61 11.10
N ALA A 165 11.61 -16.66 11.92
CA ALA A 165 10.57 -17.65 12.15
C ALA A 165 9.32 -17.05 12.81
N GLY A 166 9.49 -15.95 13.57
CA GLY A 166 8.41 -15.21 14.23
C GLY A 166 7.77 -14.10 13.40
N ALA A 167 8.08 -13.98 12.10
CA ALA A 167 7.48 -12.94 11.25
C ALA A 167 5.94 -13.01 11.27
N PHE A 168 5.30 -11.85 11.31
CA PHE A 168 3.86 -11.72 11.45
C PHE A 168 3.32 -10.58 10.58
N GLY A 169 2.00 -10.47 10.48
CA GLY A 169 1.34 -9.40 9.74
C GLY A 169 -0.01 -9.85 9.21
N TRP A 170 -0.42 -9.28 8.07
CA TRP A 170 -1.69 -9.62 7.43
C TRP A 170 -1.64 -9.49 5.92
N ALA A 171 -2.53 -10.20 5.26
CA ALA A 171 -2.76 -10.12 3.83
C ALA A 171 -4.23 -9.81 3.55
N SER A 172 -4.47 -8.74 2.81
CA SER A 172 -5.79 -8.30 2.35
C SER A 172 -5.94 -8.59 0.86
N TYR A 173 -6.96 -9.38 0.55
CA TYR A 173 -7.30 -9.83 -0.79
C TYR A 173 -8.55 -9.10 -1.26
N ARG A 174 -8.59 -8.75 -2.54
CA ARG A 174 -9.80 -8.25 -3.20
C ARG A 174 -9.95 -8.88 -4.57
N ASP A 175 -11.18 -8.85 -5.09
CA ASP A 175 -11.50 -9.39 -6.41
C ASP A 175 -11.10 -10.87 -6.53
N TRP A 176 -11.42 -11.67 -5.50
CA TRP A 176 -11.09 -13.10 -5.38
C TRP A 176 -9.59 -13.39 -5.47
N GLY A 177 -8.76 -12.46 -4.97
CA GLY A 177 -7.31 -12.54 -5.07
C GLY A 177 -6.76 -11.99 -6.39
N GLY A 178 -7.56 -11.30 -7.21
CA GLY A 178 -7.04 -10.52 -8.33
C GLY A 178 -6.15 -9.35 -7.92
N LEU A 179 -6.31 -8.92 -6.67
CA LEU A 179 -5.48 -7.93 -6.00
C LEU A 179 -5.05 -8.47 -4.63
N LEU A 180 -3.79 -8.21 -4.28
CA LEU A 180 -3.23 -8.44 -2.96
C LEU A 180 -2.57 -7.17 -2.43
N LYS A 181 -2.77 -6.89 -1.15
CA LYS A 181 -1.84 -6.11 -0.31
C LYS A 181 -1.48 -6.92 0.91
N MET A 182 -0.20 -6.97 1.25
CA MET A 182 0.30 -7.74 2.37
C MET A 182 1.35 -6.95 3.12
N PHE A 183 1.27 -6.96 4.44
CA PHE A 183 2.23 -6.38 5.35
C PHE A 183 2.93 -7.51 6.09
N VAL A 184 4.25 -7.45 6.12
CA VAL A 184 5.11 -8.42 6.80
C VAL A 184 6.02 -7.66 7.75
N VAL A 185 5.88 -7.92 9.04
CA VAL A 185 6.72 -7.41 10.11
C VAL A 185 7.74 -8.48 10.50
N CYS A 186 9.00 -8.09 10.64
CA CYS A 186 10.12 -8.98 10.94
C CYS A 186 10.65 -8.67 12.35
N PRO A 187 10.35 -9.49 13.38
CA PRO A 187 10.83 -9.25 14.73
C PRO A 187 12.36 -9.22 14.86
N GLY A 188 13.11 -9.94 14.01
CA GLY A 188 14.57 -9.85 14.01
C GLY A 188 15.11 -8.50 13.52
N LEU A 189 14.24 -7.64 12.99
CA LEU A 189 14.48 -6.25 12.63
C LEU A 189 13.91 -5.28 13.68
N GLU A 190 13.96 -5.65 14.95
CA GLU A 190 13.68 -4.76 16.07
C GLU A 190 14.74 -3.66 16.16
N HIS A 191 14.29 -2.43 16.34
CA HIS A 191 15.15 -1.28 16.53
C HIS A 191 14.61 -0.40 17.66
N THR A 192 15.50 -0.01 18.57
CA THR A 192 15.15 0.87 19.68
C THR A 192 15.61 2.28 19.37
N VAL A 193 14.65 3.18 19.20
CA VAL A 193 14.89 4.61 19.03
C VAL A 193 15.18 5.19 20.41
N THR A 194 16.46 5.28 20.73
CA THR A 194 16.96 6.05 21.87
C THR A 194 16.91 7.53 21.49
N ALA A 195 16.66 8.45 22.43
CA ALA A 195 17.15 9.81 22.21
C ALA A 195 18.60 9.86 22.72
N SER A 196 19.49 10.30 21.84
CA SER A 196 20.90 9.92 21.97
C SER A 196 21.56 10.68 23.12
N GLU A 197 22.26 9.92 23.94
CA GLU A 197 23.58 10.32 24.38
C GLU A 197 24.54 10.20 23.18
N ASP A 198 25.14 11.31 22.74
CA ASP A 198 26.39 11.35 21.98
C ASP A 198 26.45 10.53 20.66
N SER A 199 25.65 10.88 19.66
CA SER A 199 26.12 10.75 18.28
C SER A 199 26.65 12.10 17.85
N GLU A 200 27.98 12.21 17.76
CA GLU A 200 28.69 13.31 17.12
C GLU A 200 28.05 13.55 15.75
N ILE A 201 27.11 14.50 15.70
CA ILE A 201 26.83 15.24 14.49
C ILE A 201 28.18 15.85 14.15
N GLU A 202 28.77 15.47 13.01
CA GLU A 202 29.91 16.20 12.46
C GLU A 202 29.53 17.68 12.48
N GLU A 203 30.18 18.40 13.37
CA GLU A 203 29.97 19.81 13.65
C GLU A 203 30.18 20.60 12.35
N ASP A 204 29.10 21.00 11.70
CA ASP A 204 29.08 22.32 11.07
C ASP A 204 28.34 23.27 12.02
N ALA A 205 29.15 23.81 12.94
CA ALA A 205 28.98 25.05 13.68
C ALA A 205 27.62 25.34 14.32
N ASP A 206 27.43 24.96 15.59
CA ASP A 206 27.31 25.97 16.65
C ASP A 206 27.52 25.36 18.04
N GLY A 207 28.14 26.12 18.94
CA GLY A 207 28.53 25.66 20.26
C GLY A 207 27.34 25.49 21.21
N VAL A 208 27.16 24.28 21.76
CA VAL A 208 26.14 24.01 22.79
C VAL A 208 26.71 23.13 23.91
N THR A 209 26.57 23.61 25.15
CA THR A 209 26.92 22.90 26.39
C THR A 209 25.83 21.89 26.79
N PRO A 210 26.17 20.68 27.26
CA PRO A 210 25.20 19.68 27.67
C PRO A 210 24.67 19.93 29.09
N VAL A 211 23.36 19.76 29.30
CA VAL A 211 22.71 19.70 30.63
C VAL A 211 21.90 18.41 30.75
N SER A 212 22.03 17.72 31.89
CA SER A 212 21.59 16.33 32.13
C SER A 212 20.08 16.05 32.10
N ARG A 213 19.72 15.09 31.23
CA ARG A 213 18.89 13.87 31.33
C ARG A 213 17.70 13.83 32.31
N ALA A 214 16.50 13.78 31.72
CA ALA A 214 15.38 12.98 32.21
C ALA A 214 15.36 11.63 31.46
N HIS A 215 14.88 10.57 32.11
CA HIS A 215 14.86 9.21 31.56
C HIS A 215 13.79 9.08 30.46
N GLU A 216 14.23 9.06 29.20
CA GLU A 216 13.41 8.76 28.03
C GLU A 216 12.98 7.28 28.06
N SER A 217 11.70 7.02 27.79
CA SER A 217 11.25 5.66 27.47
C SER A 217 11.64 5.35 26.02
N ASP A 218 12.53 4.38 25.87
CA ASP A 218 12.95 3.79 24.60
C ASP A 218 11.74 3.45 23.70
N LEU A 219 11.66 4.04 22.50
CA LEU A 219 10.61 3.69 21.53
C LEU A 219 11.07 2.49 20.69
N VAL A 220 10.36 1.37 20.81
CA VAL A 220 10.63 0.17 20.01
C VAL A 220 9.88 0.25 18.69
N VAL A 221 10.56 -0.04 17.58
CA VAL A 221 9.96 -0.17 16.25
C VAL A 221 10.46 -1.44 15.58
N TYR A 222 9.62 -2.09 14.77
CA TYR A 222 10.00 -3.24 13.96
C TYR A 222 10.06 -2.89 12.49
N GLY A 223 11.12 -3.33 11.81
CA GLY A 223 11.23 -3.27 10.35
C GLY A 223 10.36 -4.31 9.66
N GLY A 224 9.96 -4.01 8.42
CA GLY A 224 9.19 -4.93 7.60
C GLY A 224 9.03 -4.43 6.18
N PHE A 225 8.12 -5.06 5.43
CA PHE A 225 7.69 -4.57 4.12
C PHE A 225 6.20 -4.72 3.86
N GLU A 226 5.68 -3.78 3.10
CA GLU A 226 4.40 -3.89 2.40
C GLU A 226 4.65 -4.35 0.97
N THR A 227 3.80 -5.21 0.44
CA THR A 227 3.88 -5.70 -0.95
C THR A 227 2.50 -5.92 -1.53
N GLY A 228 2.40 -5.84 -2.86
CA GLY A 228 1.14 -6.07 -3.55
C GLY A 228 1.26 -6.32 -5.06
N TYR A 229 0.14 -6.71 -5.65
CA TYR A 229 -0.06 -6.77 -7.11
C TYR A 229 -1.53 -6.49 -7.44
N ASP A 230 -1.81 -6.08 -8.68
CA ASP A 230 -3.16 -5.89 -9.21
C ASP A 230 -3.24 -6.33 -10.67
N PHE A 231 -3.95 -7.43 -10.95
CA PHE A 231 -4.18 -7.90 -12.31
C PHE A 231 -5.00 -6.95 -13.19
N ARG A 232 -5.70 -5.96 -12.62
CA ARG A 232 -6.62 -5.08 -13.35
C ARG A 232 -5.95 -3.85 -13.96
N GLY A 233 -4.78 -3.45 -13.46
CA GLY A 233 -4.23 -2.14 -13.80
C GLY A 233 -2.72 -2.00 -13.71
N THR A 234 -2.02 -2.90 -13.02
CA THR A 234 -0.56 -2.82 -12.90
C THR A 234 0.10 -4.08 -13.44
N GLN A 235 1.00 -3.93 -14.40
CA GLN A 235 1.81 -5.05 -14.87
C GLN A 235 2.99 -5.31 -13.91
N THR A 236 2.83 -5.10 -12.61
CA THR A 236 3.92 -5.18 -11.62
C THR A 236 3.49 -5.78 -10.29
N LEU A 237 4.33 -6.69 -9.81
CA LEU A 237 4.52 -6.95 -8.38
C LEU A 237 5.37 -5.81 -7.79
N TRP A 238 5.07 -5.35 -6.58
CA TRP A 238 5.88 -4.34 -5.90
C TRP A 238 6.01 -4.62 -4.41
N ALA A 239 7.09 -4.11 -3.80
CA ALA A 239 7.31 -4.10 -2.37
C ALA A 239 7.90 -2.75 -1.92
N LYS A 240 7.65 -2.33 -0.68
CA LYS A 240 8.25 -1.16 -0.05
C LYS A 240 8.50 -1.42 1.44
N PRO A 241 9.60 -0.89 2.01
CA PRO A 241 9.85 -0.96 3.44
C PRO A 241 8.71 -0.35 4.27
N ILE A 242 8.54 -0.85 5.49
CA ILE A 242 7.64 -0.29 6.51
C ILE A 242 8.33 -0.23 7.87
N LEU A 243 7.78 0.60 8.75
CA LEU A 243 8.01 0.56 10.19
C LEU A 243 6.70 0.18 10.87
N TYR A 244 6.77 -0.73 11.83
CA TYR A 244 5.64 -1.12 12.67
C TYR A 244 5.90 -0.68 14.12
N PHE A 245 4.93 0.03 14.70
CA PHE A 245 5.00 0.60 16.04
C PHE A 245 4.14 -0.24 16.99
N PRO A 246 4.71 -1.19 17.74
CA PRO A 246 3.95 -2.17 18.53
C PRO A 246 3.00 -1.52 19.54
N GLU A 247 3.41 -0.44 20.19
CA GLU A 247 2.58 0.24 21.21
C GLU A 247 1.25 0.80 20.70
N THR A 248 1.20 1.12 19.41
CA THR A 248 0.02 1.70 18.75
C THR A 248 -0.54 0.80 17.65
N GLU A 249 0.17 -0.28 17.37
CA GLU A 249 -0.05 -1.24 16.28
C GLU A 249 -0.14 -0.61 14.89
N THR A 250 0.44 0.58 14.72
CA THR A 250 0.41 1.33 13.47
C THR A 250 1.55 0.93 12.54
N ILE A 251 1.29 1.05 11.22
CA ILE A 251 2.29 0.88 10.17
C ILE A 251 2.53 2.21 9.48
N VAL A 252 3.80 2.62 9.41
CA VAL A 252 4.26 3.69 8.53
C VAL A 252 4.95 3.07 7.32
N PRO A 253 4.48 3.33 6.09
CA PRO A 253 5.26 3.04 4.91
C PRO A 253 6.54 3.87 4.91
N ASP A 254 7.67 3.20 4.88
CA ASP A 254 8.95 3.83 4.62
C ASP A 254 9.07 3.94 3.08
N THR A 255 8.40 4.95 2.49
CA THR A 255 8.14 5.22 1.03
C THR A 255 9.35 5.28 0.06
N GLY A 256 10.51 4.75 0.43
CA GLY A 256 11.81 5.24 -0.04
C GLY A 256 12.13 4.63 -1.37
N LYS A 257 12.62 3.39 -1.32
CA LYS A 257 12.77 2.59 -2.53
C LYS A 257 11.54 1.71 -2.68
N ARG A 258 10.76 1.99 -3.73
CA ARG A 258 9.73 1.07 -4.21
C ARG A 258 10.40 0.03 -5.10
N TYR A 259 10.41 -1.21 -4.63
CA TYR A 259 10.82 -2.36 -5.42
C TYR A 259 9.70 -2.71 -6.39
N THR A 260 10.04 -2.87 -7.67
CA THR A 260 9.05 -3.26 -8.68
C THR A 260 9.59 -4.40 -9.53
N ARG A 261 8.71 -5.34 -9.84
CA ARG A 261 8.98 -6.48 -10.70
C ARG A 261 7.86 -6.57 -11.73
N ARG A 262 8.20 -6.28 -12.98
CA ARG A 262 7.24 -6.33 -14.08
C ARG A 262 6.88 -7.77 -14.44
N HIS A 263 5.63 -7.98 -14.84
CA HIS A 263 5.09 -9.25 -15.33
C HIS A 263 5.55 -9.54 -16.77
N TYR A 264 6.86 -9.71 -16.95
CA TYR A 264 7.50 -10.06 -18.22
C TYR A 264 8.34 -11.33 -18.09
N GLY A 265 8.31 -12.15 -19.15
CA GLY A 265 9.10 -13.37 -19.23
C GLY A 265 8.71 -14.40 -18.18
N ARG A 266 9.65 -15.28 -17.83
CA ARG A 266 9.46 -16.34 -16.83
C ARG A 266 10.05 -15.91 -15.49
N ALA A 267 9.33 -15.07 -14.75
CA ALA A 267 9.84 -14.45 -13.52
C ALA A 267 10.26 -15.43 -12.41
N THR A 268 9.74 -16.65 -12.44
CA THR A 268 10.00 -17.73 -11.49
C THR A 268 11.11 -18.68 -11.96
N ASP A 269 11.58 -18.54 -13.20
CA ASP A 269 12.72 -19.26 -13.77
C ASP A 269 14.01 -18.46 -13.57
N ALA A 270 14.84 -18.90 -12.63
CA ALA A 270 16.05 -18.19 -12.25
C ALA A 270 17.07 -18.07 -13.41
N ASP A 271 17.15 -19.06 -14.29
CA ASP A 271 18.09 -19.03 -15.42
C ASP A 271 17.59 -18.07 -16.50
N HIS A 272 16.28 -18.07 -16.75
CA HIS A 272 15.66 -17.06 -17.62
C HIS A 272 15.87 -15.65 -17.07
N GLU A 273 15.67 -15.43 -15.77
CA GLU A 273 15.88 -14.11 -15.16
C GLU A 273 17.33 -13.65 -15.32
N ARG A 274 18.30 -14.50 -14.97
CA ARG A 274 19.73 -14.16 -15.12
C ARG A 274 20.14 -13.92 -16.56
N ALA A 275 19.62 -14.73 -17.51
CA ALA A 275 19.88 -14.55 -18.93
C ALA A 275 19.31 -13.23 -19.50
N ASN A 276 18.41 -12.57 -18.77
CA ASN A 276 17.82 -11.29 -19.12
C ASN A 276 18.24 -10.16 -18.15
N ASP A 277 19.39 -10.30 -17.48
CA ASP A 277 19.96 -9.33 -16.54
C ASP A 277 19.00 -8.95 -15.39
N ARG A 278 18.17 -9.90 -14.96
CA ARG A 278 17.23 -9.73 -13.86
C ARG A 278 17.59 -10.63 -12.68
N VAL A 279 17.40 -10.09 -11.48
CA VAL A 279 17.60 -10.82 -10.22
C VAL A 279 16.50 -11.89 -10.08
N PRO A 280 16.80 -13.16 -9.83
CA PRO A 280 15.81 -14.20 -9.55
C PRO A 280 14.88 -13.82 -8.39
N ILE A 281 13.61 -14.22 -8.43
CA ILE A 281 12.60 -13.76 -7.46
C ILE A 281 12.95 -14.09 -6.00
N ASN A 282 13.56 -15.25 -5.75
CA ASN A 282 14.08 -15.60 -4.41
C ASN A 282 15.14 -14.60 -3.95
N GLU A 283 16.13 -14.28 -4.80
CA GLU A 283 17.20 -13.32 -4.49
C GLU A 283 16.64 -11.89 -4.34
N TRP A 284 15.58 -11.57 -5.06
CA TRP A 284 14.89 -10.28 -4.95
C TRP A 284 14.26 -10.07 -3.57
N TRP A 285 13.52 -11.06 -3.04
CA TRP A 285 12.98 -11.00 -1.67
C TRP A 285 14.06 -10.92 -0.60
N LYS A 286 15.16 -11.66 -0.80
CA LYS A 286 16.33 -11.61 0.08
C LYS A 286 16.92 -10.20 0.15
N ALA A 287 17.12 -9.56 -1.01
CA ALA A 287 17.68 -8.22 -1.09
C ALA A 287 16.76 -7.15 -0.48
N ILE A 288 15.43 -7.34 -0.55
CA ILE A 288 14.47 -6.44 0.09
C ILE A 288 14.67 -6.45 1.61
N TYR A 289 14.74 -7.63 2.24
CA TYR A 289 14.99 -7.71 3.68
C TYR A 289 16.32 -7.05 4.06
N ASP A 290 17.41 -7.35 3.34
CA ASP A 290 18.73 -6.84 3.69
C ASP A 290 18.77 -5.30 3.59
N ASP A 291 18.13 -4.72 2.58
CA ASP A 291 18.01 -3.26 2.44
C ASP A 291 17.13 -2.62 3.53
N ILE A 292 16.12 -3.33 4.06
CA ILE A 292 15.34 -2.84 5.21
C ILE A 292 16.21 -2.79 6.46
N ALA A 293 17.00 -3.84 6.72
CA ALA A 293 17.92 -3.87 7.85
C ALA A 293 18.91 -2.70 7.80
N ASP A 294 19.49 -2.41 6.63
CA ASP A 294 20.41 -1.29 6.43
C ASP A 294 19.73 0.08 6.65
N ARG A 295 18.44 0.19 6.34
CA ARG A 295 17.67 1.45 6.48
C ARG A 295 17.28 1.75 7.92
N LEU A 296 17.10 0.74 8.77
CA LEU A 296 16.67 0.95 10.16
C LEU A 296 17.62 1.89 10.92
N VAL A 297 18.90 1.92 10.55
CA VAL A 297 19.90 2.85 11.09
C VAL A 297 19.52 4.33 10.92
N LYS A 298 18.68 4.68 9.95
CA LYS A 298 18.23 6.07 9.69
C LYS A 298 16.91 6.43 10.35
N VAL A 299 16.26 5.49 11.02
CA VAL A 299 14.93 5.68 11.60
C VAL A 299 14.97 6.68 12.76
N ASP A 300 16.01 6.64 13.59
CA ASP A 300 16.19 7.57 14.71
C ASP A 300 16.16 9.02 14.24
N LEU A 301 16.98 9.33 13.24
CA LEU A 301 17.05 10.68 12.69
C LEU A 301 15.70 11.12 12.13
N ALA A 302 14.97 10.23 11.44
CA ALA A 302 13.66 10.56 10.86
C ALA A 302 12.61 10.82 11.96
N ILE A 303 12.54 9.98 12.99
CA ILE A 303 11.59 10.14 14.10
C ILE A 303 11.92 11.37 14.94
N ARG A 304 13.20 11.61 15.26
CA ARG A 304 13.61 12.82 15.99
C ARG A 304 13.30 14.07 15.20
N ARG A 305 13.58 14.07 13.88
CA ARG A 305 13.23 15.19 12.99
C ARG A 305 11.73 15.49 13.01
N THR A 306 10.85 14.48 12.92
CA THR A 306 9.39 14.74 12.94
C THR A 306 8.85 15.10 14.31
N ARG A 307 9.53 14.72 15.40
CA ARG A 307 9.23 15.21 16.75
C ARG A 307 9.63 16.67 16.93
N ALA A 308 10.68 17.13 16.26
CA ALA A 308 11.21 18.49 16.36
C ALA A 308 10.46 19.56 15.55
N ILE A 309 9.65 19.15 14.56
CA ILE A 309 8.91 20.07 13.70
C ILE A 309 7.46 20.15 14.20
N ALA A 310 7.00 21.35 14.54
CA ALA A 310 5.63 21.62 14.93
C ALA A 310 4.91 22.54 13.94
N TYR A 311 3.63 22.26 13.70
CA TYR A 311 2.76 23.10 12.89
C TYR A 311 1.85 23.90 13.80
N ASP A 312 1.99 25.22 13.81
CA ASP A 312 1.13 26.13 14.56
C ASP A 312 -0.12 26.48 13.76
N PHE A 313 -1.20 25.74 14.03
CA PHE A 313 -2.51 26.00 13.43
C PHE A 313 -3.19 27.27 13.97
N GLY A 314 -2.58 27.98 14.94
CA GLY A 314 -2.97 29.33 15.30
C GLY A 314 -2.42 30.41 14.35
N GLU A 315 -1.35 30.11 13.62
CA GLU A 315 -0.71 31.02 12.65
C GLU A 315 -0.94 30.61 11.20
N LEU A 316 -1.07 29.31 10.94
CA LEU A 316 -1.39 28.79 9.61
C LEU A 316 -2.79 29.23 9.16
N PRO A 317 -3.03 29.43 7.85
CA PRO A 317 -4.31 29.93 7.33
C PRO A 317 -5.43 28.88 7.35
N PHE A 318 -5.16 27.69 7.86
CA PHE A 318 -6.09 26.56 7.93
C PHE A 318 -5.89 25.77 9.22
N ASP A 319 -6.92 25.06 9.67
CA ASP A 319 -6.85 24.17 10.83
C ASP A 319 -6.25 22.78 10.49
N ALA A 320 -6.01 21.97 11.53
CA ALA A 320 -5.43 20.64 11.38
C ALA A 320 -6.27 19.69 10.52
N ALA A 321 -7.61 19.74 10.65
CA ALA A 321 -8.50 18.90 9.85
C ALA A 321 -8.46 19.29 8.36
N THR A 322 -8.42 20.60 8.07
CA THR A 322 -8.26 21.13 6.71
C THR A 322 -6.91 20.74 6.12
N CYS A 323 -5.83 20.77 6.93
CA CYS A 323 -4.51 20.34 6.51
C CYS A 323 -4.51 18.88 6.00
N TYR A 324 -5.11 17.95 6.75
CA TYR A 324 -5.27 16.56 6.29
C TYR A 324 -6.09 16.45 4.99
N ARG A 325 -7.16 17.24 4.86
CA ARG A 325 -7.96 17.28 3.62
C ARG A 325 -7.17 17.78 2.43
N TYR A 326 -6.27 18.75 2.62
CA TYR A 326 -5.36 19.20 1.57
C TYR A 326 -4.35 18.15 1.15
N TRP A 327 -3.98 17.24 2.05
CA TRP A 327 -3.22 16.03 1.69
C TRP A 327 -4.08 14.93 1.04
N GLY A 328 -5.37 15.19 0.81
CA GLY A 328 -6.29 14.27 0.15
C GLY A 328 -6.99 13.28 1.09
N VAL A 329 -6.84 13.41 2.41
CA VAL A 329 -7.52 12.55 3.39
C VAL A 329 -9.01 12.89 3.47
N ALA A 330 -9.88 11.88 3.39
CA ALA A 330 -11.33 12.09 3.51
C ALA A 330 -11.73 12.70 4.86
N ASN A 331 -12.78 13.53 4.85
CA ASN A 331 -13.18 14.38 5.99
C ASN A 331 -13.29 13.64 7.32
N ARG A 332 -13.91 12.46 7.34
CA ARG A 332 -14.09 11.65 8.55
C ARG A 332 -12.76 11.34 9.23
N TYR A 333 -11.80 10.82 8.47
CA TYR A 333 -10.49 10.43 9.00
C TYR A 333 -9.63 11.65 9.33
N ALA A 334 -9.79 12.74 8.56
CA ALA A 334 -9.13 14.02 8.81
C ALA A 334 -9.57 14.64 10.15
N GLU A 335 -10.87 14.63 10.45
CA GLU A 335 -11.43 15.12 11.73
C GLU A 335 -10.92 14.27 12.91
N ALA A 336 -11.05 12.95 12.83
CA ALA A 336 -10.59 12.03 13.86
C ALA A 336 -9.07 12.17 14.14
N ALA A 337 -8.27 12.28 13.08
CA ALA A 337 -6.83 12.48 13.19
C ALA A 337 -6.47 13.86 13.77
N ALA A 338 -7.19 14.92 13.39
CA ALA A 338 -6.97 16.27 13.90
C ALA A 338 -7.32 16.40 15.38
N ASP A 339 -8.48 15.88 15.80
CA ASP A 339 -8.90 15.86 17.20
C ASP A 339 -7.87 15.14 18.07
N ARG A 340 -7.36 14.01 17.59
CA ARG A 340 -6.31 13.24 18.28
C ARG A 340 -4.99 14.01 18.32
N ALA A 341 -4.53 14.55 17.20
CA ALA A 341 -3.24 15.26 17.12
C ALA A 341 -3.21 16.50 18.04
N THR A 342 -4.27 17.30 18.03
CA THR A 342 -4.40 18.49 18.88
C THR A 342 -4.53 18.14 20.37
N THR A 343 -5.19 17.02 20.69
CA THR A 343 -5.33 16.50 22.05
C THR A 343 -4.01 15.97 22.63
N LEU A 344 -3.10 15.50 21.78
CA LEU A 344 -1.75 15.03 22.15
C LEU A 344 -0.75 16.18 22.27
N ALA A 345 -0.99 17.27 21.54
CA ALA A 345 -0.12 18.44 21.50
C ALA A 345 -0.19 19.30 22.76
N SER A 346 0.91 20.01 23.03
CA SER A 346 1.00 20.94 24.15
C SER A 346 1.94 22.09 23.76
N PRO A 347 1.41 23.26 23.34
CA PRO A 347 -0.01 23.63 23.32
C PRO A 347 -0.82 22.88 22.26
N SER A 348 -2.15 22.79 22.44
CA SER A 348 -3.03 22.00 21.56
C SER A 348 -3.09 22.52 20.11
N SER A 349 -2.74 23.80 19.89
CA SER A 349 -2.65 24.40 18.55
C SER A 349 -1.38 24.03 17.79
N ARG A 350 -0.39 23.40 18.45
CA ARG A 350 0.95 23.14 17.90
C ARG A 350 1.32 21.65 17.96
N PRO A 351 0.60 20.75 17.26
CA PRO A 351 1.03 19.37 17.14
C PRO A 351 2.33 19.27 16.34
N THR A 352 3.19 18.34 16.74
CA THR A 352 4.38 17.96 15.98
C THR A 352 3.98 17.19 14.72
N VAL A 353 4.87 17.12 13.73
CA VAL A 353 4.66 16.25 12.55
C VAL A 353 4.49 14.80 12.98
N TYR A 354 5.22 14.35 14.01
CA TYR A 354 5.04 13.02 14.59
C TYR A 354 3.61 12.82 15.13
N ASN A 355 3.06 13.79 15.86
CA ASN A 355 1.68 13.73 16.35
C ASN A 355 0.67 13.65 15.21
N LEU A 356 0.88 14.43 14.15
CA LEU A 356 0.01 14.42 12.97
C LEU A 356 0.06 13.04 12.27
N GLN A 357 1.27 12.57 11.98
CA GLN A 357 1.48 11.28 11.34
C GLN A 357 0.80 10.14 12.10
N LEU A 358 1.11 10.00 13.39
CA LEU A 358 0.60 8.90 14.19
C LEU A 358 -0.91 9.00 14.38
N SER A 359 -1.44 10.21 14.56
CA SER A 359 -2.89 10.40 14.70
C SER A 359 -3.65 10.00 13.45
N LEU A 360 -3.09 10.24 12.26
CA LEU A 360 -3.66 9.74 11.00
C LEU A 360 -3.68 8.22 10.97
N LEU A 361 -2.58 7.56 11.32
CA LEU A 361 -2.50 6.09 11.30
C LEU A 361 -3.49 5.45 12.27
N ILE A 362 -3.61 5.99 13.49
CA ILE A 362 -4.57 5.50 14.47
C ILE A 362 -6.01 5.76 13.99
N ALA A 363 -6.30 6.94 13.42
CA ALA A 363 -7.63 7.20 12.86
C ALA A 363 -7.99 6.22 11.72
N LEU A 364 -7.02 5.83 10.89
CA LEU A 364 -7.22 4.80 9.87
C LEU A 364 -7.42 3.42 10.50
N LEU A 365 -6.65 3.07 11.53
CA LEU A 365 -6.78 1.80 12.23
C LEU A 365 -8.15 1.65 12.91
N ASP A 366 -8.61 2.71 13.57
CA ASP A 366 -9.84 2.72 14.37
C ASP A 366 -11.11 2.86 13.51
N GLU A 367 -11.05 3.66 12.43
CA GLU A 367 -12.28 4.12 11.75
C GLU A 367 -12.39 3.74 10.28
N TYR A 368 -11.36 3.17 9.64
CA TYR A 368 -11.40 2.91 8.21
C TYR A 368 -12.42 1.82 7.82
N GLU A 369 -13.48 2.24 7.14
CA GLU A 369 -14.57 1.35 6.71
C GLU A 369 -14.40 0.79 5.29
N GLY A 370 -13.31 1.18 4.61
CA GLY A 370 -13.03 0.74 3.25
C GLY A 370 -12.31 -0.62 3.20
N SER A 371 -12.01 -1.04 1.98
CA SER A 371 -11.15 -2.20 1.75
C SER A 371 -9.70 -1.88 2.10
N TRP A 372 -9.09 -2.64 3.00
CA TRP A 372 -7.66 -2.56 3.35
C TRP A 372 -6.75 -2.83 2.14
N ALA A 373 -7.27 -3.54 1.15
CA ALA A 373 -6.62 -3.81 -0.12
C ALA A 373 -6.85 -2.68 -1.16
N SER A 374 -7.58 -1.61 -0.83
CA SER A 374 -7.89 -0.51 -1.76
C SER A 374 -6.71 0.44 -1.98
N ASN A 375 -6.68 1.11 -3.14
CA ASN A 375 -5.71 2.17 -3.42
C ASN A 375 -5.88 3.35 -2.48
N THR A 376 -7.12 3.72 -2.13
CA THR A 376 -7.41 4.81 -1.19
C THR A 376 -6.80 4.57 0.19
N HIS A 377 -6.90 3.36 0.74
CA HIS A 377 -6.24 3.03 2.00
C HIS A 377 -4.72 3.23 1.92
N GLN A 378 -4.11 2.76 0.83
CA GLN A 378 -2.68 2.91 0.59
C GLN A 378 -2.26 4.38 0.39
N GLU A 379 -3.06 5.18 -0.31
CA GLU A 379 -2.80 6.62 -0.50
C GLU A 379 -2.76 7.35 0.86
N TYR A 380 -3.65 7.00 1.78
CA TYR A 380 -3.62 7.58 3.15
C TYR A 380 -2.41 7.12 3.97
N LEU A 381 -2.01 5.85 3.86
CA LEU A 381 -0.76 5.39 4.49
C LEU A 381 0.46 6.07 3.85
N GLU A 382 0.44 6.37 2.55
CA GLU A 382 1.50 7.09 1.87
C GLU A 382 1.61 8.54 2.36
N VAL A 383 0.50 9.22 2.67
CA VAL A 383 0.52 10.53 3.36
C VAL A 383 1.28 10.44 4.69
N ALA A 384 1.01 9.42 5.52
CA ALA A 384 1.74 9.22 6.77
C ALA A 384 3.23 8.91 6.52
N GLY A 385 3.56 8.12 5.51
CA GLY A 385 4.95 7.85 5.13
C GLY A 385 5.72 9.09 4.67
N GLU A 386 5.07 9.96 3.89
CA GLU A 386 5.66 11.22 3.44
C GLU A 386 5.83 12.23 4.58
N LEU A 387 4.94 12.25 5.58
CA LEU A 387 5.14 13.05 6.80
C LEU A 387 6.42 12.66 7.55
N LEU A 388 6.78 11.36 7.61
CA LEU A 388 8.04 10.92 8.21
C LEU A 388 9.26 11.44 7.48
N ARG A 389 9.18 11.42 6.14
CA ARG A 389 10.33 11.52 5.25
C ARG A 389 10.60 12.94 4.79
N LYS A 390 9.52 13.63 4.44
CA LYS A 390 9.51 14.91 3.74
C LYS A 390 8.50 15.86 4.37
N PRO A 391 8.62 16.16 5.68
CA PRO A 391 7.70 17.08 6.36
C PRO A 391 7.60 18.44 5.65
N ALA A 392 8.73 18.96 5.18
CA ALA A 392 8.81 20.21 4.42
C ALA A 392 7.93 20.20 3.16
N MET A 393 8.04 19.15 2.35
CA MET A 393 7.21 18.99 1.14
C MET A 393 5.73 18.88 1.48
N MET A 394 5.39 18.20 2.58
CA MET A 394 3.99 18.02 3.00
C MET A 394 3.32 19.33 3.39
N ILE A 395 3.99 20.20 4.15
CA ILE A 395 3.39 21.52 4.46
C ILE A 395 3.26 22.38 3.20
N GLN A 396 4.27 22.41 2.33
CA GLN A 396 4.20 23.15 1.07
C GLN A 396 3.04 22.67 0.18
N LEU A 397 2.78 21.36 0.15
CA LEU A 397 1.63 20.79 -0.58
C LEU A 397 0.30 21.29 -0.01
N ALA A 398 0.14 21.30 1.32
CA ALA A 398 -1.05 21.82 1.97
C ALA A 398 -1.28 23.31 1.68
N MET A 399 -0.22 24.12 1.75
CA MET A 399 -0.32 25.55 1.44
C MET A 399 -0.62 25.84 -0.03
N LYS A 400 -0.03 25.07 -0.95
CA LYS A 400 -0.32 25.18 -2.36
C LYS A 400 -1.78 24.85 -2.67
N GLU A 401 -2.33 23.86 -1.99
CA GLU A 401 -3.74 23.49 -2.13
C GLU A 401 -4.67 24.53 -1.52
N HIS A 402 -4.30 25.13 -0.37
CA HIS A 402 -4.98 26.30 0.19
C HIS A 402 -5.03 27.45 -0.83
N ASP A 403 -3.86 27.89 -1.33
CA ASP A 403 -3.75 29.00 -2.29
C ASP A 403 -4.51 28.74 -3.60
N ARG A 404 -4.70 27.46 -3.97
CA ARG A 404 -5.49 27.04 -5.13
C ARG A 404 -6.99 27.11 -4.88
N GLN A 405 -7.43 26.82 -3.65
CA GLN A 405 -8.84 26.85 -3.28
C GLN A 405 -9.33 28.26 -2.90
N THR A 406 -8.39 29.16 -2.59
CA THR A 406 -8.69 30.53 -2.20
C THR A 406 -8.77 31.48 -3.40
N ASP A 407 -9.89 32.18 -3.52
CA ASP A 407 -10.15 33.17 -4.58
C ASP A 407 -9.53 34.55 -4.29
N GLU A 408 -9.11 34.80 -3.05
CA GLU A 408 -8.56 36.08 -2.60
C GLU A 408 -7.03 36.12 -2.70
N PRO A 409 -6.43 37.01 -3.52
CA PRO A 409 -4.98 37.07 -3.68
C PRO A 409 -4.21 37.43 -2.41
N GLU A 410 -4.85 38.10 -1.45
CA GLU A 410 -4.26 38.53 -0.17
C GLU A 410 -4.18 37.39 0.85
N GLU A 411 -4.98 36.33 0.67
CA GLU A 411 -4.97 35.13 1.51
C GLU A 411 -3.97 34.07 1.00
N ARG A 412 -3.27 34.34 -0.12
CA ARG A 412 -2.23 33.46 -0.65
C ARG A 412 -0.95 33.62 0.16
N VAL A 413 -0.41 32.51 0.64
CA VAL A 413 0.69 32.55 1.61
C VAL A 413 2.05 32.22 0.99
N LEU A 414 2.11 31.43 -0.09
CA LEU A 414 3.40 31.06 -0.68
C LEU A 414 3.96 32.15 -1.63
N PRO A 415 5.17 32.68 -1.38
CA PRO A 415 5.84 33.55 -2.34
C PRO A 415 6.18 32.79 -3.63
N ALA A 416 6.27 33.50 -4.76
CA ALA A 416 6.49 32.90 -6.08
C ALA A 416 7.78 32.03 -6.17
N SER A 417 8.78 32.30 -5.32
CA SER A 417 10.03 31.54 -5.22
C SER A 417 9.88 30.16 -4.55
N GLN A 418 8.83 29.93 -3.76
CA GLN A 418 8.55 28.67 -3.03
C GLN A 418 7.45 27.83 -3.69
N GLN A 419 7.08 28.14 -4.95
CA GLN A 419 6.12 27.33 -5.71
C GLN A 419 6.68 25.96 -6.17
N THR A 420 8.00 25.78 -6.06
CA THR A 420 8.69 24.51 -6.34
C THR A 420 8.78 23.73 -5.04
N LEU A 421 8.26 22.50 -5.02
CA LEU A 421 8.32 21.62 -3.86
C LEU A 421 9.79 21.30 -3.52
N SER A 422 10.17 21.48 -2.26
CA SER A 422 11.49 21.13 -1.73
C SER A 422 11.38 20.18 -0.54
N ASP A 423 12.38 19.30 -0.44
CA ASP A 423 12.52 18.36 0.67
C ASP A 423 13.41 18.92 1.80
N ALA A 424 14.08 20.06 1.57
CA ALA A 424 14.98 20.69 2.52
C ALA A 424 14.19 21.39 3.64
N LEU A 425 14.63 21.20 4.89
CA LEU A 425 13.96 21.81 6.04
C LEU A 425 14.16 23.33 6.07
N GLU A 426 15.31 23.82 5.62
CA GLU A 426 15.64 25.25 5.53
C GLU A 426 14.62 26.03 4.68
N ASP A 427 14.06 25.39 3.66
CA ASP A 427 13.10 26.01 2.75
C ASP A 427 11.69 26.19 3.36
N VAL A 428 11.44 25.61 4.55
CA VAL A 428 10.15 25.72 5.25
C VAL A 428 10.21 26.45 6.58
N ILE A 429 11.41 26.79 7.07
CA ILE A 429 11.57 27.60 8.29
C ILE A 429 10.97 29.01 8.10
N ASP A 430 10.99 29.52 6.86
CA ASP A 430 10.42 30.82 6.51
C ASP A 430 8.88 30.80 6.35
N ILE A 431 8.24 29.62 6.44
CA ILE A 431 6.78 29.51 6.36
C ILE A 431 6.17 29.94 7.71
N PRO A 432 5.26 30.93 7.73
CA PRO A 432 4.55 31.31 8.96
C PRO A 432 3.84 30.12 9.61
N GLY A 433 3.95 29.98 10.93
CA GLY A 433 3.38 28.86 11.68
C GLY A 433 4.17 27.55 11.61
N ILE A 434 5.42 27.53 11.12
CA ILE A 434 6.31 26.37 11.22
C ILE A 434 7.39 26.64 12.25
N GLU A 435 7.39 25.85 13.32
CA GLU A 435 8.40 25.92 14.38
C GLU A 435 9.30 24.69 14.31
N VAL A 436 10.62 24.92 14.34
CA VAL A 436 11.65 23.88 14.39
C VAL A 436 12.45 24.07 15.67
N ASP A 437 12.22 23.22 16.65
CA ASP A 437 12.93 23.27 17.94
C ASP A 437 14.13 22.31 17.96
N THR A 438 15.17 22.64 18.74
CA THR A 438 16.16 21.65 19.18
C THR A 438 15.54 20.75 20.25
N GLU A 439 15.76 19.42 20.15
CA GLU A 439 15.13 18.34 20.94
C GLU A 439 14.95 18.65 22.45
N ALA A 440 15.86 19.43 23.05
CA ALA A 440 15.84 19.84 24.45
C ALA A 440 14.61 20.64 24.94
N ASN A 441 13.80 21.24 24.04
CA ASN A 441 12.57 21.96 24.42
C ASN A 441 11.29 21.15 24.22
N LEU A 442 11.36 19.95 23.63
CA LEU A 442 10.21 19.08 23.45
C LEU A 442 9.97 18.31 24.75
N THR A 443 9.10 18.83 25.63
CA THR A 443 8.80 18.11 26.87
C THR A 443 8.24 16.72 26.57
N ASP A 444 8.90 15.69 27.10
CA ASP A 444 8.53 14.26 27.16
C ASP A 444 7.06 13.98 27.47
N GLY A 445 6.36 14.97 28.06
CA GLY A 445 4.94 14.90 28.29
C GLY A 445 4.11 14.59 27.05
N ALA A 446 4.49 14.95 25.81
CA ALA A 446 3.67 14.65 24.63
C ALA A 446 3.74 13.16 24.22
N ALA A 447 4.93 12.56 24.22
CA ALA A 447 5.14 11.15 23.92
C ALA A 447 4.67 10.24 25.07
N GLN A 448 4.88 10.63 26.33
CA GLN A 448 4.36 9.90 27.50
C GLN A 448 2.82 9.99 27.58
N ARG A 449 2.22 11.17 27.30
CA ARG A 449 0.75 11.30 27.23
C ARG A 449 0.15 10.50 26.08
N LEU A 450 0.89 10.32 25.00
CA LEU A 450 0.52 9.44 23.90
C LEU A 450 0.54 7.98 24.35
N HIS A 451 1.62 7.53 25.00
CA HIS A 451 1.78 6.18 25.54
C HIS A 451 0.70 5.84 26.57
N ASP A 452 0.57 6.67 27.62
CA ASP A 452 -0.40 6.47 28.70
C ASP A 452 -1.86 6.48 28.20
N ARG A 453 -2.17 7.25 27.15
CA ARG A 453 -3.55 7.45 26.66
C ARG A 453 -3.96 6.47 25.56
N VAL A 454 -3.02 5.95 24.77
CA VAL A 454 -3.27 4.79 23.89
C VAL A 454 -3.56 3.58 24.77
N GLN A 455 -2.76 3.36 25.81
CA GLN A 455 -2.95 2.25 26.75
C GLN A 455 -4.28 2.36 27.51
N HIS A 456 -4.65 3.56 28.00
CA HIS A 456 -5.92 3.74 28.70
C HIS A 456 -7.16 3.53 27.80
N ARG A 457 -7.09 3.85 26.50
CA ARG A 457 -8.19 3.57 25.56
C ARG A 457 -8.32 2.09 25.23
N LEU A 458 -7.22 1.33 25.20
CA LEU A 458 -7.26 -0.12 25.05
C LEU A 458 -7.90 -0.77 26.29
N ASP A 459 -7.53 -0.33 27.48
CA ASP A 459 -8.10 -0.81 28.75
C ASP A 459 -9.62 -0.50 28.90
N ASP A 460 -10.08 0.67 28.43
CA ASP A 460 -11.49 1.08 28.50
C ASP A 460 -12.39 0.25 27.55
N ILE A 461 -11.83 -0.26 26.45
CA ILE A 461 -12.51 -1.17 25.51
C ILE A 461 -12.64 -2.57 26.13
N GLU A 462 -11.62 -3.05 26.85
CA GLU A 462 -11.63 -4.32 27.58
C GLU A 462 -12.56 -4.29 28.82
N GLY A 463 -12.67 -3.14 29.50
CA GLY A 463 -13.49 -2.96 30.69
C GLY A 463 -15.01 -2.84 30.47
N SER A 464 -15.45 -2.79 29.20
CA SER A 464 -16.84 -2.57 28.81
C SER A 464 -17.57 -3.83 28.28
N SER A 465 -16.94 -5.02 28.39
CA SER A 465 -17.53 -6.32 27.99
C SER A 465 -18.23 -7.07 29.12
#